data_AF-A0A139SMQ6-F1
#
_entry.id   AF-A0A139SMQ6-F1
#
_cell.length_a   1.000
_cell.length_b   1.000
_cell.length_c   1.000
_cell.angle_alpha   90.00
_cell.angle_beta   90.00
_cell.angle_gamma   90.00
#
_symmetry.space_group_name_H-M   'P 1'
#
loop_
_entity.id
_entity.type
_entity.pdbx_description
1 polymer ?
#
loop_
_entity_poly.entity_id
_entity_poly.type
_entity_poly.pdbx_seq_one_letter_code
_entity_poly.pdbx_strand_id
1 'polypeptide(L)'
;MTKDSLAALDALLIEEEAVILDLRKTRLARRLAAKRRSLLTHIRDVARSGDLRLMVLTELAILKGDLLRYANSSEMARSLRRAIEELGAVLRHLNLITDPAKYSLIDQGHSLAKKRENGLPLDDARLALGSHLTRLRNMDRARLEEEEKEIIDTRKALVAAALNGYVERQVRVLGASAEVPSAAG
;
A
#
# COMPACT_ATOMS: atom_id res chain seq x y z
N MET A 1 -8.89 -26.39 34.16
CA MET A 1 -9.36 -24.99 34.34
C MET A 1 -10.58 -25.03 35.24
N THR A 2 -10.46 -24.50 36.45
CA THR A 2 -11.57 -24.45 37.42
C THR A 2 -12.51 -23.28 37.08
N LYS A 3 -13.77 -23.36 37.53
CA LYS A 3 -14.77 -22.29 37.36
C LYS A 3 -14.28 -20.94 37.88
N ASP A 4 -13.47 -20.95 38.95
CA ASP A 4 -12.86 -19.77 39.56
C ASP A 4 -11.79 -19.12 38.66
N SER A 5 -11.07 -19.92 37.87
CA SER A 5 -10.09 -19.40 36.90
C SER A 5 -10.75 -18.69 35.72
N LEU A 6 -11.97 -19.08 35.35
CA LEU A 6 -12.75 -18.39 34.30
C LEU A 6 -13.33 -17.08 34.83
N ALA A 7 -13.89 -17.09 36.04
CA ALA A 7 -14.41 -15.87 36.68
C ALA A 7 -13.32 -14.80 36.89
N ALA A 8 -12.11 -15.21 37.27
CA ALA A 8 -10.98 -14.29 37.39
C ALA A 8 -10.57 -13.69 36.03
N LEU A 9 -10.59 -14.49 34.95
CA LEU A 9 -10.31 -13.98 33.60
C LEU A 9 -11.38 -12.98 33.14
N ASP A 10 -12.66 -13.27 33.36
CA ASP A 10 -13.75 -12.37 32.99
C ASP A 10 -13.62 -11.01 33.70
N ALA A 11 -13.28 -11.01 35.00
CA ALA A 11 -13.02 -9.79 35.74
C ALA A 11 -11.85 -8.99 35.14
N LEU A 12 -10.73 -9.66 34.82
CA LEU A 12 -9.58 -9.01 34.20
C LEU A 12 -9.91 -8.40 32.83
N LEU A 13 -10.72 -9.07 32.01
CA LEU A 13 -11.15 -8.56 30.70
C LEU A 13 -12.06 -7.32 30.84
N ILE A 14 -12.95 -7.31 31.84
CA ILE A 14 -13.81 -6.16 32.12
C ILE A 14 -12.98 -4.97 32.60
N GLU A 15 -12.01 -5.21 33.50
CA GLU A 15 -11.10 -4.19 34.00
C GLU A 15 -10.24 -3.59 32.87
N GLU A 16 -9.70 -4.43 31.99
CA GLU A 16 -8.97 -3.98 30.80
C GLU A 16 -9.84 -3.06 29.92
N GLU A 17 -11.06 -3.48 29.59
CA GLU A 17 -11.97 -2.70 28.74
C GLU A 17 -12.31 -1.35 29.38
N ALA A 18 -12.54 -1.32 30.70
CA ALA A 18 -12.78 -0.07 31.43
C ALA A 18 -11.58 0.90 31.30
N VAL A 19 -10.36 0.40 31.48
CA VAL A 19 -9.13 1.20 31.33
C VAL A 19 -8.96 1.71 29.89
N ILE A 20 -9.25 0.88 28.88
CA ILE A 20 -9.21 1.29 27.46
C ILE A 20 -10.21 2.43 27.20
N LEU A 21 -11.44 2.30 27.70
CA LEU A 21 -12.48 3.33 27.54
C LEU A 21 -12.08 4.65 28.20
N ASP A 22 -11.43 4.61 29.36
CA ASP A 22 -10.95 5.82 30.02
C ASP A 22 -9.74 6.44 29.32
N LEU A 23 -8.82 5.62 28.80
CA LEU A 23 -7.71 6.09 27.97
C LEU A 23 -8.23 6.85 26.74
N ARG A 24 -9.28 6.36 26.08
CA ARG A 24 -9.91 7.00 24.91
C ARG A 24 -10.50 8.38 25.23
N LYS A 25 -10.95 8.63 26.46
CA LYS A 25 -11.50 9.94 26.89
C LYS A 25 -10.40 10.99 27.12
N THR A 26 -9.16 10.56 27.30
CA THR A 26 -8.04 11.47 27.60
C THR A 26 -7.85 12.52 26.50
N ARG A 27 -7.30 13.68 26.90
CA ARG A 27 -6.95 14.75 25.96
C ARG A 27 -5.92 14.29 24.93
N LEU A 28 -4.99 13.42 25.33
CA LEU A 28 -3.96 12.88 24.44
C LEU A 28 -4.56 11.95 23.39
N ALA A 29 -5.47 11.04 23.76
CA ALA A 29 -6.16 10.17 22.81
C ALA A 29 -6.95 10.98 21.77
N ARG A 30 -7.73 11.99 22.22
CA ARG A 30 -8.45 12.89 21.29
C ARG A 30 -7.53 13.66 20.35
N ARG A 31 -6.37 14.12 20.84
CA ARG A 31 -5.36 14.79 20.01
C ARG A 31 -4.74 13.84 18.99
N LEU A 32 -4.46 12.59 19.37
CA LEU A 32 -3.97 11.55 18.47
C LEU A 32 -4.99 11.25 17.37
N ALA A 33 -6.26 11.03 17.73
CA ALA A 33 -7.34 10.79 16.77
C ALA A 33 -7.48 11.96 15.77
N ALA A 34 -7.39 13.21 16.23
CA ALA A 34 -7.39 14.38 15.34
C ALA A 34 -6.21 14.38 14.35
N LYS A 35 -5.00 14.01 14.79
CA LYS A 35 -3.84 13.89 13.91
C LYS A 35 -3.96 12.74 12.93
N ARG A 36 -4.52 11.60 13.34
CA ARG A 36 -4.85 10.47 12.46
C ARG A 36 -5.86 10.87 11.38
N ARG A 37 -6.90 11.65 11.72
CA ARG A 37 -7.82 12.22 10.73
C ARG A 37 -7.14 13.15 9.73
N SER A 38 -6.23 14.02 10.18
CA SER A 38 -5.46 14.85 9.24
C SER A 38 -4.60 14.02 8.28
N LEU A 39 -3.98 12.94 8.78
CA LEU A 39 -3.24 12.00 7.94
C LEU A 39 -4.15 11.32 6.90
N LEU A 40 -5.32 10.85 7.32
CA LEU A 40 -6.32 10.25 6.44
C LEU A 40 -6.75 11.19 5.32
N THR A 41 -7.09 12.43 5.66
CA THR A 41 -7.44 13.46 4.68
C THR A 41 -6.31 13.66 3.67
N HIS A 42 -5.07 13.78 4.14
CA HIS A 42 -3.92 13.95 3.26
C HIS A 42 -3.74 12.77 2.29
N ILE A 43 -3.83 11.52 2.78
CA ILE A 43 -3.69 10.33 1.92
C ILE A 43 -4.82 10.29 0.88
N ARG A 44 -6.06 10.63 1.27
CA ARG A 44 -7.21 10.70 0.35
C ARG A 44 -7.01 11.75 -0.73
N ASP A 45 -6.51 12.93 -0.37
CA ASP A 45 -6.28 14.01 -1.32
C ASP A 45 -5.16 13.66 -2.30
N VAL A 46 -4.09 12.99 -1.84
CA VAL A 46 -3.07 12.42 -2.72
C VAL A 46 -3.67 11.40 -3.68
N ALA A 47 -4.52 10.48 -3.20
CA ALA A 47 -5.17 9.50 -4.06
C ALA A 47 -6.07 10.16 -5.13
N ARG A 48 -6.80 11.23 -4.77
CA ARG A 48 -7.65 11.99 -5.69
C ARG A 48 -6.86 12.79 -6.72
N SER A 49 -5.62 13.17 -6.43
CA SER A 49 -4.79 13.95 -7.35
C SER A 49 -4.47 13.22 -8.66
N GLY A 50 -4.53 11.88 -8.68
CA GLY A 50 -4.12 11.08 -9.83
C GLY A 50 -2.60 11.05 -10.07
N ASP A 51 -1.79 11.73 -9.25
CA ASP A 51 -0.33 11.73 -9.38
C ASP A 51 0.26 10.43 -8.81
N LEU A 52 0.49 9.47 -9.71
CA LEU A 52 1.08 8.16 -9.39
C LEU A 52 2.40 8.27 -8.62
N ARG A 53 3.25 9.25 -8.95
CA ARG A 53 4.54 9.39 -8.29
C ARG A 53 4.32 9.86 -6.86
N LEU A 54 3.42 10.83 -6.65
CA LEU A 54 3.07 11.31 -5.32
C LEU A 54 2.41 10.22 -4.47
N MET A 55 1.55 9.39 -5.04
CA MET A 55 0.95 8.24 -4.34
C MET A 55 2.01 7.28 -3.82
N VAL A 56 2.94 6.86 -4.69
CA VAL A 56 4.01 5.92 -4.33
C VAL A 56 4.97 6.55 -3.31
N LEU A 57 5.32 7.83 -3.46
CA LEU A 57 6.16 8.55 -2.49
C LEU A 57 5.50 8.68 -1.12
N THR A 58 4.18 8.90 -1.10
CA THR A 58 3.39 8.99 0.14
C THR A 58 3.43 7.65 0.88
N GLU A 59 3.16 6.54 0.20
CA GLU A 59 3.22 5.21 0.82
C GLU A 59 4.65 4.85 1.28
N LEU A 60 5.68 5.20 0.49
CA LEU A 60 7.08 5.04 0.89
C LEU A 60 7.41 5.81 2.18
N ALA A 61 6.91 7.04 2.34
CA ALA A 61 7.11 7.83 3.53
C ALA A 61 6.44 7.19 4.75
N ILE A 62 5.23 6.65 4.58
CA ILE A 62 4.52 5.91 5.63
C ILE A 62 5.34 4.67 6.04
N LEU A 63 5.78 3.85 5.09
CA LEU A 63 6.57 2.64 5.39
C LEU A 63 7.89 2.92 6.08
N LYS A 64 8.60 3.99 5.69
CA LYS A 64 9.81 4.42 6.40
C LYS A 64 9.52 4.83 7.84
N GLY A 65 8.39 5.53 8.04
CA GLY A 65 7.90 5.86 9.38
C GLY A 65 7.54 4.63 10.20
N ASP A 66 6.87 3.65 9.58
CA ASP A 66 6.49 2.38 10.23
C ASP A 66 7.74 1.57 10.60
N LEU A 67 8.74 1.52 9.72
CA LEU A 67 10.02 0.87 9.99
C LEU A 67 10.74 1.51 11.19
N LEU A 68 10.70 2.84 11.31
CA LEU A 68 11.35 3.56 12.40
C LEU A 68 10.62 3.37 13.74
N ARG A 69 9.29 3.30 13.74
CA ARG A 69 8.47 3.37 14.96
C ARG A 69 7.93 2.03 15.44
N TYR A 70 7.66 1.10 14.53
CA TYR A 70 6.86 -0.09 14.82
C TYR A 70 7.59 -1.40 14.56
N ALA A 71 8.76 -1.39 13.90
CA ALA A 71 9.54 -2.59 13.66
C ALA A 71 10.12 -3.17 14.97
N ASN A 72 9.34 -4.01 15.64
CA ASN A 72 9.66 -4.63 16.92
C ASN A 72 10.27 -6.03 16.80
N SER A 73 10.38 -6.56 15.58
CA SER A 73 11.04 -7.84 15.27
C SER A 73 11.88 -7.75 14.01
N SER A 74 12.89 -8.63 13.89
CA SER A 74 13.73 -8.74 12.69
C SER A 74 12.92 -9.04 11.43
N GLU A 75 11.85 -9.81 11.59
CA GLU A 75 10.94 -10.29 10.56
C GLU A 75 10.09 -9.14 10.04
N MET A 76 9.53 -8.34 10.96
CA MET A 76 8.79 -7.12 10.60
C MET A 76 9.72 -6.10 9.92
N ALA A 77 10.92 -5.88 10.48
CA ALA A 77 11.91 -4.98 9.88
C ALA A 77 12.28 -5.42 8.46
N ARG A 78 12.49 -6.72 8.24
CA ARG A 78 12.80 -7.29 6.91
C ARG A 78 11.63 -7.12 5.94
N SER A 79 10.40 -7.38 6.39
CA SER A 79 9.19 -7.21 5.58
C SER A 79 9.01 -5.76 5.13
N LEU A 80 9.18 -4.80 6.04
CA LEU A 80 9.08 -3.37 5.75
C LEU A 80 10.20 -2.89 4.81
N ARG A 81 11.45 -3.32 5.03
CA ARG A 81 12.57 -2.98 4.13
C ARG A 81 12.33 -3.50 2.72
N ARG A 82 11.85 -4.75 2.59
CA ARG A 82 11.47 -5.31 1.28
C ARG A 82 10.35 -4.48 0.63
N ALA A 83 9.31 -4.11 1.37
CA ALA A 83 8.24 -3.26 0.84
C ALA A 83 8.76 -1.90 0.33
N ILE A 84 9.70 -1.29 1.06
CA ILE A 84 10.34 -0.02 0.68
C ILE A 84 11.16 -0.19 -0.61
N GLU A 85 11.91 -1.28 -0.74
CA GLU A 85 12.70 -1.59 -1.93
C GLU A 85 11.81 -1.82 -3.16
N GLU A 86 10.75 -2.63 -3.00
CA GLU A 86 9.74 -2.92 -4.02
C GLU A 86 9.06 -1.63 -4.52
N LEU A 87 8.58 -0.77 -3.62
CA LEU A 87 7.99 0.52 -4.02
C LEU A 87 9.03 1.50 -4.59
N GLY A 88 10.30 1.38 -4.20
CA GLY A 88 11.40 2.07 -4.85
C GLY A 88 11.58 1.64 -6.32
N ALA A 89 11.33 0.36 -6.63
CA ALA A 89 11.32 -0.13 -8.01
C ALA A 89 10.17 0.47 -8.83
N VAL A 90 8.99 0.63 -8.24
CA VAL A 90 7.85 1.31 -8.88
C VAL A 90 8.25 2.72 -9.35
N LEU A 91 8.97 3.50 -8.54
CA LEU A 91 9.43 4.83 -8.95
C LEU A 91 10.38 4.81 -10.15
N ARG A 92 11.21 3.77 -10.28
CA ARG A 92 12.07 3.60 -11.47
C ARG A 92 11.24 3.29 -12.70
N HIS A 93 10.27 2.39 -12.57
CA HIS A 93 9.35 2.01 -13.65
C HIS A 93 8.46 3.17 -14.09
N LEU A 94 8.04 4.05 -13.18
CA LEU A 94 7.32 5.28 -13.52
C LEU A 94 8.13 6.22 -14.42
N ASN A 95 9.47 6.18 -14.39
CA ASN A 95 10.31 6.93 -15.33
C ASN A 95 10.50 6.19 -16.66
N LEU A 96 10.46 4.85 -16.66
CA LEU A 96 10.60 4.05 -17.87
C LEU A 96 9.36 4.15 -18.75
N ILE A 97 8.18 4.08 -18.13
CA ILE A 97 6.90 4.08 -18.83
C ILE A 97 6.57 5.41 -19.52
N THR A 98 7.24 6.51 -19.18
CA THR A 98 7.06 7.79 -19.89
C THR A 98 7.71 7.82 -21.27
N ASP A 99 8.55 6.82 -21.58
CA ASP A 99 9.25 6.69 -22.87
C ASP A 99 8.74 5.42 -23.58
N PRO A 100 7.94 5.57 -24.66
CA PRO A 100 7.35 4.42 -25.36
C PRO A 100 8.37 3.43 -25.92
N ALA A 101 9.54 3.91 -26.38
CA ALA A 101 10.59 3.05 -26.91
C ALA A 101 11.23 2.21 -25.80
N LYS A 102 11.56 2.84 -24.66
CA LYS A 102 12.08 2.10 -23.49
C LYS A 102 11.06 1.12 -22.95
N TYR A 103 9.79 1.51 -22.89
CA TYR A 103 8.75 0.67 -22.32
C TYR A 103 8.38 -0.52 -23.23
N SER A 104 8.48 -0.37 -24.56
CA SER A 104 8.31 -1.49 -25.49
C SER A 104 9.29 -2.63 -25.22
N LEU A 105 10.54 -2.33 -24.84
CA LEU A 105 11.51 -3.36 -24.48
C LEU A 105 11.10 -4.14 -23.22
N ILE A 106 10.50 -3.46 -22.24
CA ILE A 106 9.94 -4.12 -21.05
C ILE A 106 8.77 -5.04 -21.44
N ASP A 107 7.88 -4.56 -22.31
CA ASP A 107 6.75 -5.35 -22.80
C ASP A 107 7.22 -6.63 -23.54
N GLN A 108 8.19 -6.49 -24.45
CA GLN A 108 8.79 -7.62 -25.17
C GLN A 108 9.46 -8.62 -24.23
N GLY A 109 10.14 -8.14 -23.17
CA GLY A 109 10.74 -8.98 -22.13
C GLY A 109 9.74 -9.79 -21.31
N HIS A 110 8.45 -9.44 -21.36
CA HIS A 110 7.33 -10.11 -20.70
C HIS A 110 6.39 -10.76 -21.73
N SER A 111 6.94 -11.40 -22.76
CA SER A 111 6.16 -12.04 -23.84
C SER A 111 5.41 -13.31 -23.43
N LEU A 112 5.88 -14.05 -22.41
CA LEU A 112 5.25 -15.30 -21.96
C LEU A 112 3.91 -15.04 -21.27
N ALA A 113 2.88 -15.86 -21.55
CA ALA A 113 1.54 -15.73 -20.97
C ALA A 113 1.53 -15.60 -19.44
N LYS A 114 2.37 -16.37 -18.72
CA LYS A 114 2.50 -16.31 -17.25
C LYS A 114 3.08 -14.98 -16.72
N LYS A 115 3.68 -14.17 -17.58
CA LYS A 115 4.25 -12.84 -17.28
C LYS A 115 3.34 -11.71 -17.77
N ARG A 116 2.10 -12.02 -18.16
CA ARG A 116 1.14 -11.05 -18.67
C ARG A 116 -0.17 -11.19 -17.93
N GLU A 117 -0.88 -10.08 -17.83
CA GLU A 117 -2.23 -10.03 -17.31
C GLU A 117 -3.03 -9.05 -18.17
N ASN A 118 -4.14 -9.54 -18.74
CA ASN A 118 -4.97 -8.81 -19.71
C ASN A 118 -4.18 -8.26 -20.90
N GLY A 119 -3.24 -9.05 -21.41
CA GLY A 119 -2.43 -8.67 -22.57
C GLY A 119 -1.37 -7.60 -22.28
N LEU A 120 -1.19 -7.17 -21.03
CA LEU A 120 -0.17 -6.19 -20.61
C LEU A 120 0.93 -6.89 -19.81
N PRO A 121 2.16 -6.35 -19.80
CA PRO A 121 3.25 -6.95 -19.04
C PRO A 121 2.98 -6.86 -17.54
N LEU A 122 3.22 -7.96 -16.83
CA LEU A 122 3.23 -8.05 -15.38
C LEU A 122 4.65 -7.71 -14.88
N ASP A 123 5.03 -6.45 -15.07
CA ASP A 123 6.36 -5.93 -14.73
C ASP A 123 6.54 -5.70 -13.21
N ASP A 124 7.77 -5.35 -12.80
CA ASP A 124 8.11 -5.16 -11.39
C ASP A 124 7.22 -4.13 -10.68
N ALA A 125 6.75 -3.09 -11.39
CA ALA A 125 5.85 -2.11 -10.79
C ALA A 125 4.49 -2.70 -10.43
N ARG A 126 3.88 -3.47 -11.35
CA ARG A 126 2.61 -4.16 -11.06
C ARG A 126 2.77 -5.19 -9.96
N LEU A 127 3.86 -5.97 -10.01
CA LEU A 127 4.16 -6.98 -8.98
C LEU A 127 4.36 -6.34 -7.62
N ALA A 128 5.14 -5.25 -7.54
CA ALA A 128 5.40 -4.53 -6.29
C ALA A 128 4.12 -3.94 -5.70
N LEU A 129 3.31 -3.25 -6.51
CA LEU A 129 2.04 -2.66 -6.06
C LEU A 129 1.03 -3.74 -5.63
N GLY A 130 0.91 -4.83 -6.39
CA GLY A 130 0.03 -5.95 -6.06
C GLY A 130 0.46 -6.71 -4.80
N SER A 131 1.76 -6.98 -4.66
CA SER A 131 2.36 -7.57 -3.46
C SER A 131 2.12 -6.67 -2.24
N HIS A 132 2.32 -5.36 -2.40
CA HIS A 132 2.13 -4.41 -1.33
C HIS A 132 0.65 -4.25 -0.92
N LEU A 133 -0.28 -4.25 -1.86
CA LEU A 133 -1.71 -4.28 -1.56
C LEU A 133 -2.10 -5.54 -0.76
N THR A 134 -1.52 -6.69 -1.10
CA THR A 134 -1.71 -7.94 -0.35
C THR A 134 -1.14 -7.83 1.08
N ARG A 135 0.03 -7.20 1.24
CA ARG A 135 0.63 -6.93 2.55
C ARG A 135 -0.30 -6.08 3.43
N LEU A 136 -0.89 -5.02 2.87
CA LEU A 136 -1.85 -4.17 3.58
C LEU A 136 -3.13 -4.93 3.97
N ARG A 137 -3.66 -5.77 3.08
CA ARG A 137 -4.81 -6.65 3.40
C ARG A 137 -4.52 -7.62 4.54
N ASN A 138 -3.29 -8.10 4.65
CA ASN A 138 -2.89 -8.96 5.77
C ASN A 138 -2.76 -8.18 7.07
N MET A 139 -2.28 -6.93 7.04
CA MET A 139 -2.24 -6.06 8.22
C MET A 139 -3.64 -5.72 8.75
N ASP A 140 -4.61 -5.54 7.84
CA ASP A 140 -6.01 -5.25 8.17
C ASP A 140 -6.70 -6.36 8.99
N ARG A 141 -6.15 -7.59 8.98
CA ARG A 141 -6.65 -8.71 9.77
C ARG A 141 -6.21 -8.68 11.24
N ALA A 142 -5.33 -7.77 11.63
CA ALA A 142 -4.89 -7.62 13.01
C ALA A 142 -5.99 -6.99 13.88
N ARG A 143 -5.95 -7.24 15.19
CA ARG A 143 -6.80 -6.56 16.17
C ARG A 143 -6.31 -5.12 16.31
N LEU A 144 -6.92 -4.22 15.56
CA LEU A 144 -6.59 -2.80 15.47
C LEU A 144 -7.78 -1.94 15.90
N GLU A 145 -7.48 -0.75 16.41
CA GLU A 145 -8.47 0.29 16.68
C GLU A 145 -9.15 0.74 15.38
N GLU A 146 -10.37 1.29 15.47
CA GLU A 146 -11.14 1.70 14.29
C GLU A 146 -10.39 2.73 13.43
N GLU A 147 -9.72 3.70 14.05
CA GLU A 147 -8.95 4.71 13.30
C GLU A 147 -7.70 4.10 12.63
N GLU A 148 -7.14 3.03 13.18
CA GLU A 148 -5.99 2.34 12.58
C GLU A 148 -6.43 1.50 11.37
N LYS A 149 -7.60 0.86 11.46
CA LYS A 149 -8.24 0.20 10.33
C LYS A 149 -8.54 1.21 9.21
N GLU A 150 -9.10 2.37 9.55
CA GLU A 150 -9.39 3.41 8.56
C GLU A 150 -8.12 3.90 7.83
N ILE A 151 -6.98 3.96 8.54
CA ILE A 151 -5.68 4.29 7.93
C ILE A 151 -5.25 3.21 6.95
N ILE A 152 -5.34 1.93 7.34
CA ILE A 152 -4.98 0.82 6.46
C ILE A 152 -5.91 0.77 5.24
N ASP A 153 -7.21 0.96 5.42
CA ASP A 153 -8.19 1.05 4.34
C ASP A 153 -7.85 2.17 3.36
N THR A 154 -7.50 3.34 3.88
CA THR A 154 -7.14 4.49 3.05
C THR A 154 -5.83 4.25 2.30
N ARG A 155 -4.85 3.57 2.91
CA ARG A 155 -3.61 3.13 2.23
C ARG A 155 -3.90 2.07 1.15
N LYS A 156 -4.78 1.10 1.41
CA LYS A 156 -5.22 0.11 0.41
C LYS A 156 -5.83 0.82 -0.80
N ALA A 157 -6.71 1.79 -0.57
CA ALA A 157 -7.33 2.58 -1.64
C ALA A 157 -6.28 3.38 -2.43
N LEU A 158 -5.32 4.02 -1.76
CA LEU A 158 -4.19 4.73 -2.40
C LEU A 158 -3.40 3.81 -3.33
N VAL A 159 -2.96 2.65 -2.81
CA VAL A 159 -2.12 1.71 -3.56
C VAL A 159 -2.91 1.06 -4.71
N ALA A 160 -4.19 0.77 -4.51
CA ALA A 160 -5.07 0.30 -5.58
C ALA A 160 -5.24 1.35 -6.69
N ALA A 161 -5.43 2.62 -6.33
CA ALA A 161 -5.48 3.72 -7.30
C ALA A 161 -4.16 3.87 -8.07
N ALA A 162 -3.02 3.74 -7.38
CA ALA A 162 -1.70 3.76 -8.01
C ALA A 162 -1.51 2.60 -9.00
N LEU A 163 -1.95 1.38 -8.63
CA LEU A 163 -1.90 0.22 -9.52
C LEU A 163 -2.76 0.43 -10.76
N ASN A 164 -4.01 0.85 -10.59
CA ASN A 164 -4.94 1.07 -11.70
C ASN A 164 -4.40 2.16 -12.65
N GLY A 165 -3.95 3.30 -12.11
CA GLY A 165 -3.40 4.36 -12.96
C GLY A 165 -2.08 3.98 -13.63
N TYR A 166 -1.27 3.10 -13.01
CA TYR A 166 -0.09 2.53 -13.68
C TYR A 166 -0.51 1.66 -14.88
N VAL A 167 -1.48 0.77 -14.68
CA VAL A 167 -2.04 -0.08 -15.76
C VAL A 167 -2.62 0.77 -16.89
N GLU A 168 -3.38 1.82 -16.58
CA GLU A 168 -3.87 2.77 -17.59
C GLU A 168 -2.73 3.41 -18.38
N ARG A 169 -1.62 3.75 -17.72
CA ARG A 169 -0.45 4.30 -18.40
C ARG A 169 0.23 3.25 -19.28
N GLN A 170 0.24 1.98 -18.90
CA GLN A 170 0.74 0.89 -19.76
C GLN A 170 -0.09 0.80 -21.04
N VAL A 171 -1.42 0.83 -20.92
CA VAL A 171 -2.34 0.81 -22.07
C VAL A 171 -2.06 1.98 -23.00
N ARG A 172 -1.96 3.20 -22.47
CA ARG A 172 -1.71 4.41 -23.29
C ARG A 172 -0.37 4.34 -24.01
N VAL A 173 0.68 3.92 -23.32
CA VAL A 173 2.04 3.92 -23.86
C VAL A 173 2.23 2.81 -24.89
N LEU A 174 1.74 1.60 -24.62
CA LEU A 174 1.82 0.49 -25.56
C LEU A 174 0.83 0.65 -26.73
N GLY A 175 -0.32 1.27 -26.50
CA GLY A 175 -1.25 1.66 -27.55
C GLY A 175 -0.67 2.73 -28.47
N ALA A 176 0.00 3.75 -27.91
CA ALA A 176 0.72 4.75 -28.70
C ALA A 176 1.90 4.15 -29.47
N SER A 177 2.58 3.14 -28.91
CA SER A 177 3.62 2.38 -29.62
C SER A 177 3.06 1.48 -30.74
N ALA A 178 1.77 1.15 -30.73
CA ALA A 178 1.13 0.36 -31.78
C ALA A 178 0.67 1.20 -32.98
N GLU A 179 0.51 2.53 -32.83
CA GLU A 179 -0.03 3.44 -33.86
C GLU A 179 1.03 4.19 -34.71
N VAL A 180 2.31 3.78 -34.69
CA VAL A 180 3.39 4.40 -35.50
C VAL A 180 4.27 3.30 -36.13
N PRO A 181 4.48 3.25 -37.47
CA PRO A 181 3.59 2.54 -38.40
C PRO A 181 4.29 1.58 -39.39
N SER A 182 3.46 0.81 -40.10
CA SER A 182 3.73 0.23 -41.43
C SER A 182 4.31 1.27 -42.41
N ALA A 183 5.54 1.01 -42.88
CA ALA A 183 6.15 1.29 -44.20
C ALA A 183 7.66 1.00 -44.05
N ALA A 184 8.37 0.21 -44.85
CA ALA A 184 8.25 -0.06 -46.28
C ALA A 184 8.53 -1.54 -46.61
N GLY A 185 8.00 -1.96 -47.76
CA GLY A 185 8.35 -3.22 -48.42
C GLY A 185 9.68 -3.16 -49.18
#